data_AF-A0A559RZQ9-F1
#
_entry.id   AF-A0A559RZQ9-F1
#
_cell.length_a   1.000
_cell.length_b   1.000
_cell.length_c   1.000
_cell.angle_alpha   90.00
_cell.angle_beta   90.00
_cell.angle_gamma   90.00
#
_symmetry.space_group_name_H-M   'P 1'
#
loop_
_entity.id
_entity.type
_entity.pdbx_description
1 polymer ?
#
loop_
_entity_poly.entity_id
_entity_poly.type
_entity_poly.pdbx_seq_one_letter_code
_entity_poly.pdbx_strand_id
1 'polypeptide(L)'
;MHLTINGKKYPVKFGFGATRRIVEFYDYSKPSDFGKLVKKYKLDKLEDPSFEQYSFLGQFFKCAVLNAGAEDDFSVEDVLDTVMKTPNAMENLIAEFTKSQIKEPVNPESRGN
;
A
#
# COMPACT_ATOMS: atom_id res chain seq x y z
N MET A 1 12.11 -1.35 0.47
CA MET A 1 11.90 -2.48 1.42
C MET A 1 11.69 -3.80 0.66
N HIS A 2 11.76 -4.97 1.32
CA HIS A 2 11.32 -6.26 0.74
C HIS A 2 10.38 -7.03 1.66
N LEU A 3 9.47 -7.83 1.10
CA LEU A 3 8.67 -8.85 1.79
C LEU A 3 9.07 -10.24 1.29
N THR A 4 9.11 -11.23 2.17
CA THR A 4 9.36 -12.62 1.79
C THR A 4 8.05 -13.38 1.82
N ILE A 5 7.41 -13.56 0.67
CA ILE A 5 6.10 -14.20 0.52
C ILE A 5 6.34 -15.57 -0.11
N ASN A 6 5.83 -16.64 0.50
CA ASN A 6 6.01 -18.02 0.02
C ASN A 6 7.47 -18.39 -0.32
N GLY A 7 8.41 -17.89 0.51
CA GLY A 7 9.85 -18.14 0.35
C GLY A 7 10.54 -17.29 -0.73
N LYS A 8 9.80 -16.50 -1.51
CA LYS A 8 10.34 -15.58 -2.52
C LYS A 8 10.42 -14.16 -1.97
N LYS A 9 11.51 -13.46 -2.28
CA LYS A 9 11.74 -12.08 -1.82
C LYS A 9 11.27 -11.09 -2.87
N TYR A 10 10.28 -10.29 -2.52
CA TYR A 10 9.67 -9.30 -3.40
C TYR A 10 10.04 -7.88 -2.96
N PRO A 11 10.42 -6.99 -3.89
CA PRO A 11 10.55 -5.58 -3.59
C PRO A 11 9.18 -4.96 -3.31
N VAL A 12 9.15 -3.97 -2.41
CA VAL A 12 7.94 -3.18 -2.12
C VAL A 12 8.18 -1.75 -2.59
N LYS A 13 7.24 -1.22 -3.38
CA LYS A 13 7.27 0.17 -3.86
C LYS A 13 5.89 0.81 -3.75
N PHE A 14 5.73 1.69 -2.77
CA PHE A 14 4.55 2.57 -2.68
C PHE A 14 4.67 3.77 -3.64
N GLY A 15 3.57 4.49 -3.84
CA GLY A 15 3.47 5.65 -4.71
C GLY A 15 2.27 5.57 -5.66
N PHE A 16 2.23 6.45 -6.67
CA PHE A 16 1.08 6.61 -7.56
C PHE A 16 0.60 5.29 -8.20
N GLY A 17 1.50 4.42 -8.64
CA GLY A 17 1.11 3.15 -9.26
C GLY A 17 0.50 2.16 -8.27
N ALA A 18 0.98 2.09 -7.03
CA ALA A 18 0.36 1.28 -5.98
C ALA A 18 -1.02 1.84 -5.61
N THR A 19 -1.14 3.16 -5.48
CA THR A 19 -2.40 3.87 -5.25
C THR A 19 -3.41 3.59 -6.37
N ARG A 20 -2.97 3.67 -7.63
CA ARG A 20 -3.81 3.40 -8.80
C ARG A 20 -4.32 1.95 -8.81
N ARG A 21 -3.46 0.98 -8.51
CA ARG A 21 -3.85 -0.43 -8.46
C ARG A 21 -4.91 -0.70 -7.40
N ILE A 22 -4.79 -0.09 -6.21
CA ILE A 22 -5.76 -0.33 -5.14
C ILE A 22 -7.11 0.34 -5.40
N VAL A 23 -7.15 1.55 -6.01
CA VAL A 23 -8.45 2.13 -6.41
C VAL A 23 -9.12 1.32 -7.52
N GLU A 24 -8.36 0.88 -8.54
CA GLU A 24 -8.90 0.04 -9.62
C GLU A 24 -9.43 -1.30 -9.08
N PHE A 25 -8.75 -1.91 -8.09
CA PHE A 25 -9.22 -3.15 -7.45
C PHE A 25 -10.60 -3.00 -6.77
N TYR A 26 -10.93 -1.81 -6.27
CA TYR A 26 -12.22 -1.51 -5.63
C TYR A 26 -13.19 -0.76 -6.56
N ASP A 27 -13.00 -0.90 -7.88
CA ASP A 27 -13.87 -0.32 -8.92
C ASP A 27 -13.91 1.22 -8.95
N TYR A 28 -12.87 1.89 -8.45
CA TYR A 28 -12.70 3.33 -8.59
C TYR A 28 -11.78 3.67 -9.77
N SER A 29 -12.12 4.71 -10.52
CA SER A 29 -11.41 5.05 -11.76
C SER A 29 -10.27 6.05 -11.57
N LYS A 30 -10.22 6.79 -10.45
CA LYS A 30 -9.26 7.88 -10.25
C LYS A 30 -8.37 7.61 -9.04
N PRO A 31 -7.05 7.79 -9.13
CA PRO A 31 -6.14 7.74 -7.98
C PRO A 31 -6.52 8.69 -6.84
N SER A 32 -7.18 9.81 -7.15
CA SER A 32 -7.73 10.74 -6.15
C SER A 32 -8.84 10.13 -5.29
N ASP A 33 -9.47 9.04 -5.73
CA ASP A 33 -10.49 8.31 -4.97
C ASP A 33 -9.87 7.45 -3.85
N PHE A 34 -8.55 7.34 -3.76
CA PHE A 34 -7.89 6.66 -2.64
C PHE A 34 -8.30 7.23 -1.29
N GLY A 35 -8.48 8.56 -1.20
CA GLY A 35 -9.01 9.19 0.01
C GLY A 35 -10.43 8.75 0.39
N LYS A 36 -11.25 8.33 -0.59
CA LYS A 36 -12.58 7.75 -0.32
C LYS A 36 -12.45 6.35 0.27
N LEU A 37 -11.52 5.54 -0.23
CA LEU A 37 -11.22 4.22 0.32
C LEU A 37 -10.71 4.31 1.76
N VAL A 38 -9.77 5.23 2.03
CA VAL A 38 -9.25 5.48 3.39
C VAL A 38 -10.39 5.80 4.37
N LYS A 39 -11.35 6.65 3.96
CA LYS A 39 -12.54 6.98 4.77
C LYS A 39 -13.51 5.80 4.91
N LYS A 40 -13.76 5.07 3.82
CA LYS A 40 -14.67 3.91 3.78
C LYS A 40 -14.21 2.83 4.76
N TYR A 41 -12.92 2.50 4.73
CA TYR A 41 -12.30 1.49 5.59
C TYR A 41 -11.82 2.07 6.93
N LYS A 42 -12.11 3.33 7.26
CA LYS A 42 -11.79 3.97 8.54
C LYS A 42 -10.35 3.71 9.00
N LEU A 43 -9.39 3.85 8.09
CA LEU A 43 -7.98 3.55 8.36
C LEU A 43 -7.32 4.56 9.33
N ASP A 44 -8.07 5.59 9.74
CA ASP A 44 -7.74 6.50 10.83
C ASP A 44 -7.93 5.87 12.23
N LYS A 45 -8.59 4.70 12.31
CA LYS A 45 -8.87 3.98 13.57
C LYS A 45 -8.44 2.51 13.44
N LEU A 46 -7.17 2.25 13.69
CA LEU A 46 -6.52 0.94 13.54
C LEU A 46 -6.11 0.28 14.87
N GLU A 47 -6.61 0.75 16.03
CA GLU A 47 -6.26 0.12 17.32
C GLU A 47 -6.66 -1.35 17.41
N ASP A 48 -7.80 -1.72 16.82
CA ASP A 48 -8.24 -3.11 16.63
C ASP A 48 -8.89 -3.27 15.24
N PRO A 49 -8.09 -3.53 14.19
CA PRO A 49 -8.57 -3.52 12.83
C PRO A 49 -9.56 -4.67 12.58
N SER A 50 -10.71 -4.36 11.95
CA SER A 50 -11.64 -5.38 11.49
C SER A 50 -11.03 -6.25 10.38
N PHE A 51 -11.62 -7.40 10.13
CA PHE A 51 -11.20 -8.28 9.03
C PHE A 51 -11.20 -7.56 7.66
N GLU A 52 -12.16 -6.66 7.42
CA GLU A 52 -12.19 -5.85 6.20
C GLU A 52 -11.02 -4.87 6.13
N GLN A 53 -10.61 -4.27 7.26
CA GLN A 53 -9.47 -3.38 7.33
C GLN A 53 -8.15 -4.13 7.09
N TYR A 54 -8.01 -5.33 7.66
CA TYR A 54 -6.88 -6.21 7.36
C TYR A 54 -6.84 -6.61 5.89
N SER A 55 -7.97 -7.03 5.33
CA SER A 55 -8.08 -7.39 3.91
C SER A 55 -7.69 -6.22 3.01
N PHE A 56 -8.14 -5.01 3.33
CA PHE A 56 -7.76 -3.79 2.62
C PHE A 56 -6.24 -3.55 2.69
N LEU A 57 -5.65 -3.62 3.88
CA LEU A 57 -4.21 -3.41 4.08
C LEU A 57 -3.38 -4.45 3.32
N GLY A 58 -3.77 -5.73 3.41
CA GLY A 58 -3.12 -6.82 2.68
C GLY A 58 -3.18 -6.61 1.17
N GLN A 59 -4.35 -6.24 0.64
CA GLN A 59 -4.51 -5.91 -0.77
C GLN A 59 -3.66 -4.70 -1.16
N PHE A 60 -3.58 -3.68 -0.32
CA PHE A 60 -2.76 -2.51 -0.59
C PHE A 60 -1.25 -2.82 -0.61
N PHE A 61 -0.78 -3.67 0.30
CA PHE A 61 0.60 -4.15 0.31
C PHE A 61 0.90 -5.03 -0.90
N LYS A 62 -0.03 -5.91 -1.30
CA LYS A 62 0.04 -6.64 -2.56
C LYS A 62 0.19 -5.67 -3.74
N CYS A 63 -0.64 -4.64 -3.82
CA CYS A 63 -0.53 -3.62 -4.87
C CYS A 63 0.84 -2.93 -4.88
N ALA A 64 1.46 -2.68 -3.71
CA ALA A 64 2.80 -2.11 -3.61
C ALA A 64 3.91 -3.06 -4.09
N VAL A 65 3.74 -4.37 -3.89
CA VAL A 65 4.63 -5.40 -4.43
C VAL A 65 4.50 -5.50 -5.96
N LEU A 66 3.26 -5.57 -6.47
CA LEU A 66 2.99 -5.59 -7.91
C LEU A 66 3.47 -4.31 -8.60
N ASN A 67 3.36 -3.16 -7.93
CA ASN A 67 3.88 -1.88 -8.42
C ASN A 67 5.42 -1.86 -8.50
N ALA A 68 6.11 -2.69 -7.72
CA ALA A 68 7.55 -2.84 -7.79
C ALA A 68 8.00 -3.75 -8.95
N GLY A 69 7.06 -4.33 -9.71
CA GLY A 69 7.34 -5.18 -10.86
C GLY A 69 7.25 -6.68 -10.59
N ALA A 70 6.70 -7.08 -9.44
CA ALA A 70 6.44 -8.49 -9.15
C ALA A 70 5.32 -9.06 -10.04
N GLU A 71 5.41 -10.35 -10.34
CA GLU A 71 4.32 -11.12 -10.92
C GLU A 71 3.19 -11.32 -9.90
N ASP A 72 1.96 -11.50 -10.39
CA ASP A 72 0.79 -11.76 -9.55
C ASP A 72 0.63 -13.26 -9.27
N ASP A 73 1.58 -13.82 -8.51
CA ASP A 73 1.67 -15.25 -8.19
C ASP A 73 1.38 -15.59 -6.71
N PHE A 74 0.88 -14.63 -5.94
CA PHE A 74 0.58 -14.77 -4.51
C PHE A 74 -0.75 -14.09 -4.13
N SER A 75 -1.39 -14.56 -3.07
CA SER A 75 -2.67 -14.06 -2.58
C SER A 75 -2.50 -12.93 -1.55
N VAL A 76 -3.62 -12.27 -1.21
CA VAL A 76 -3.66 -11.30 -0.09
C VAL A 76 -3.39 -11.99 1.24
N GLU A 77 -3.87 -13.22 1.41
CA GLU A 77 -3.66 -14.02 2.62
C GLU A 77 -2.17 -14.30 2.81
N ASP A 78 -1.45 -14.67 1.74
CA ASP A 78 0.01 -14.88 1.80
C ASP A 78 0.77 -13.62 2.26
N VAL A 79 0.32 -12.44 1.80
CA VAL A 79 0.89 -11.14 2.20
C VAL A 79 0.61 -10.85 3.66
N LEU A 80 -0.64 -11.03 4.10
CA LEU A 80 -1.02 -10.80 5.49
C LEU A 80 -0.30 -11.73 6.44
N ASP A 81 -0.25 -13.03 6.12
CA ASP A 81 0.51 -14.02 6.87
C ASP A 81 1.97 -13.61 7.01
N THR A 82 2.59 -13.16 5.92
CA THR A 82 3.98 -12.68 5.92
C THR A 82 4.15 -11.48 6.85
N VAL A 83 3.25 -10.50 6.75
CA VAL A 83 3.31 -9.26 7.55
C VAL A 83 3.07 -9.53 9.03
N MET A 84 2.16 -10.45 9.39
CA MET A 84 1.87 -10.81 10.78
C MET A 84 2.99 -11.67 11.40
N LYS A 85 3.60 -12.56 10.63
CA LYS A 85 4.69 -13.44 11.10
C LYS A 85 6.06 -12.73 11.15
N THR A 86 6.22 -11.63 10.41
CA THR A 86 7.49 -10.90 10.34
C THR A 86 7.49 -9.74 11.34
N PRO A 87 8.40 -9.73 12.35
CA PRO A 87 8.51 -8.63 13.29
C PRO A 87 8.69 -7.29 12.58
N ASN A 88 7.95 -6.27 13.01
CA ASN A 88 8.00 -4.90 12.51
C ASN A 88 7.68 -4.75 11.01
N ALA A 89 7.20 -5.79 10.30
CA ALA A 89 6.89 -5.67 8.88
C ALA A 89 5.78 -4.63 8.62
N MET A 90 4.74 -4.62 9.46
CA MET A 90 3.67 -3.63 9.38
C MET A 90 4.21 -2.20 9.54
N GLU A 91 4.99 -1.94 10.59
CA GLU A 91 5.60 -0.62 10.84
C GLU A 91 6.50 -0.18 9.68
N ASN A 92 7.32 -1.10 9.16
CA ASN A 92 8.21 -0.84 8.03
C ASN A 92 7.42 -0.52 6.74
N LEU A 93 6.31 -1.21 6.49
CA LEU A 93 5.42 -0.94 5.36
C LEU A 93 4.75 0.44 5.50
N ILE A 94 4.27 0.78 6.68
CA ILE A 94 3.70 2.11 6.98
C ILE A 94 4.75 3.21 6.79
N ALA A 95 5.97 3.00 7.27
CA ALA A 95 7.08 3.93 7.09
C ALA A 95 7.42 4.12 5.60
N GLU A 96 7.47 3.04 4.82
CA GLU A 96 7.72 3.11 3.38
C GLU A 96 6.58 3.80 2.62
N PHE A 97 5.34 3.53 3.00
CA PHE A 97 4.18 4.25 2.47
C PHE A 97 4.28 5.75 2.76
N THR A 98 4.59 6.12 4.01
CA THR A 98 4.73 7.51 4.44
C THR A 98 5.86 8.24 3.69
N LYS A 99 6.98 7.56 3.40
CA LYS A 99 8.06 8.11 2.56
C LYS A 99 7.61 8.36 1.11
N SER A 100 6.69 7.55 0.60
CA SER A 100 6.17 7.70 -0.77
C SER A 100 5.17 8.84 -0.92
N GLN A 101 4.56 9.27 0.19
CA GLN A 101 3.71 10.46 0.20
C GLN A 101 4.62 11.69 0.14
N ILE A 102 4.47 12.51 -0.91
CA ILE A 102 5.25 13.74 -1.08
C ILE A 102 5.00 14.64 0.15
N LYS A 103 6.05 14.97 0.90
CA LYS A 103 5.95 15.80 2.12
C LYS A 103 6.01 17.31 1.86
N GLU A 104 6.27 17.74 0.62
CA GLU A 104 6.30 19.17 0.27
C GLU A 104 5.25 19.50 -0.79
N PRO A 105 4.41 20.53 -0.57
CA PRO A 105 3.66 21.12 -1.66
C PRO A 105 4.69 21.64 -2.67
N VAL A 106 4.65 21.11 -3.89
CA VAL A 106 5.49 21.60 -4.99
C VAL A 106 5.17 23.09 -5.15
N ASN A 107 6.07 23.99 -4.74
CA ASN A 107 5.85 25.42 -4.91
C ASN A 107 5.77 25.70 -6.42
N PRO A 108 4.61 26.08 -6.98
CA PRO A 108 4.44 26.28 -8.41
C PRO A 108 5.40 27.33 -8.98
N GLU A 109 5.90 28.25 -8.14
CA GLU A 109 6.80 29.34 -8.50
C GLU A 109 8.23 28.88 -8.83
N SER A 110 8.61 27.64 -8.48
CA SER A 110 9.92 27.06 -8.83
C SER A 110 9.99 26.47 -10.24
N ARG A 111 8.86 26.42 -10.97
CA ARG A 111 8.79 25.99 -12.37
C ARG A 111 8.73 27.20 -13.29
N GLY A 112 9.80 27.98 -13.33
CA GLY A 112 9.92 29.09 -14.28
C GLY A 112 11.16 29.92 -14.03
N ASN A 113 12.28 29.51 -14.63
CA ASN A 113 13.26 30.47 -15.15
C ASN A 113 12.82 30.86 -16.57
#